data_AF-A0AAN4IF43-F1
#
_entry.id   AF-A0AAN4IF43-F1
#
_cell.length_a   1.000
_cell.length_b   1.000
_cell.length_c   1.000
_cell.angle_alpha   90.00
_cell.angle_beta   90.00
_cell.angle_gamma   90.00
#
_symmetry.space_group_name_H-M   'P 1'
#
loop_
_entity.id
_entity.type
_entity.pdbx_description
1 polymer ?
#
loop_
_entity_poly.entity_id
_entity_poly.type
_entity_poly.pdbx_seq_one_letter_code
_entity_poly.pdbx_strand_id
1 'polypeptide(L)' 'MKTLSVDYRLERWTGTAWVTFKMSSNNATNTNLLNATSDWTVMPGYYYRVTSIHTAYDGSTTETSKHVSGTVLF' A
#
# COMPACT_ATOMS: atom_id res chain seq x y z
N MET A 1 22.17 -4.21 -6.01
CA MET A 1 21.10 -5.08 -6.56
C MET A 1 19.88 -4.21 -6.76
N LYS A 2 19.24 -4.25 -7.94
CA LYS A 2 18.06 -3.41 -8.20
C LYS A 2 16.84 -4.03 -7.52
N THR A 3 15.95 -3.22 -6.97
CA THR A 3 14.75 -3.70 -6.28
C THR A 3 13.55 -2.82 -6.55
N LEU A 4 12.40 -3.46 -6.72
CA LEU A 4 11.09 -2.81 -6.63
C LEU A 4 10.42 -3.32 -5.36
N SER A 5 9.81 -2.43 -4.60
CA SER A 5 8.95 -2.80 -3.47
C SER A 5 7.68 -1.97 -3.43
N VAL A 6 6.66 -2.53 -2.80
CA VAL A 6 5.43 -1.82 -2.49
C VAL A 6 4.98 -2.19 -1.09
N ASP A 7 4.75 -1.17 -0.27
CA ASP A 7 4.12 -1.29 1.04
C ASP A 7 2.70 -0.75 0.91
N TYR A 8 1.69 -1.53 1.28
CA TYR A 8 0.31 -1.10 1.16
C TYR A 8 -0.46 -1.42 2.44
N ARG A 9 -1.31 -0.47 2.83
CA ARG A 9 -2.06 -0.49 4.08
C ARG A 9 -3.53 -0.19 3.83
N LEU A 10 -4.37 -0.98 4.48
CA LEU A 10 -5.79 -0.68 4.63
C LEU A 10 -5.93 0.26 5.81
N GLU A 11 -6.46 1.45 5.56
CA GLU A 11 -6.79 2.41 6.60
C GLU A 11 -8.29 2.42 6.85
N ARG A 12 -8.68 2.53 8.11
CA ARG A 12 -10.07 2.66 8.55
C ARG A 12 -10.29 4.04 9.18
N TRP A 13 -11.38 4.71 8.86
CA TRP A 13 -11.76 5.97 9.49
C TRP A 13 -12.37 5.73 10.88
N THR A 14 -11.89 6.44 11.89
CA THR A 14 -12.40 6.37 13.27
C THR A 14 -13.50 7.40 13.58
N GLY A 15 -13.85 8.25 12.61
CA GLY A 15 -14.64 9.46 12.83
C GLY A 15 -13.78 10.73 12.90
N THR A 16 -12.50 10.60 13.26
CA THR A 16 -11.56 11.73 13.42
C THR A 16 -10.21 11.52 12.74
N ALA A 17 -9.79 10.27 12.54
CA ALA A 17 -8.51 9.95 11.92
C ALA A 17 -8.56 8.66 11.10
N TRP A 18 -7.65 8.54 10.15
CA TRP A 18 -7.37 7.31 9.43
C TRP A 18 -6.35 6.50 10.24
N VAL A 19 -6.72 5.28 10.62
CA VAL A 19 -5.83 4.37 11.35
C VAL A 19 -5.50 3.15 10.48
N THR A 20 -4.26 2.69 10.53
CA THR A 20 -3.86 1.44 9.87
C THR A 20 -4.62 0.28 10.50
N PHE A 21 -5.43 -0.40 9.70
CA PHE A 21 -6.19 -1.59 10.10
C PHE A 21 -5.47 -2.88 9.70
N LYS A 22 -4.91 -2.90 8.48
CA LYS A 22 -4.08 -3.99 7.95
C LYS A 22 -2.93 -3.41 7.15
N MET A 23 -1.84 -4.16 7.04
CA MET A 23 -0.71 -3.83 6.19
C MET A 23 -0.14 -5.09 5.57
N SER A 24 0.48 -4.94 4.41
CA SER A 24 1.26 -5.97 3.74
C SER A 24 2.28 -5.30 2.84
N SER A 25 3.26 -6.07 2.38
CA SER A 25 4.29 -5.60 1.48
C SER A 25 4.69 -6.69 0.50
N ASN A 26 5.24 -6.28 -0.63
CA ASN A 26 5.85 -7.19 -1.59
C ASN A 26 7.12 -6.55 -2.15
N ASN A 27 8.09 -7.37 -2.54
CA ASN A 27 9.30 -6.91 -3.21
C ASN A 27 9.77 -7.90 -4.26
N ALA A 28 10.53 -7.40 -5.22
CA ALA A 28 11.22 -8.21 -6.21
C ALA A 28 12.55 -7.57 -6.58
N THR A 29 13.50 -8.40 -7.00
CA THR A 29 14.88 -7.99 -7.29
C THR A 29 15.17 -8.18 -8.77
N ASN A 30 16.00 -7.31 -9.35
CA ASN A 30 16.44 -7.34 -10.74
C ASN A 30 15.29 -7.52 -11.77
N THR A 31 14.14 -6.92 -11.49
CA THR A 31 12.95 -6.91 -12.36
C THR A 31 12.55 -5.48 -12.71
N ASN A 32 11.82 -5.31 -13.81
CA ASN A 32 11.19 -4.05 -14.21
C ASN A 32 9.70 -3.97 -13.83
N LEU A 33 9.13 -5.06 -13.30
CA LEU A 33 7.72 -5.15 -12.92
C LEU A 33 7.56 -5.87 -11.59
N LEU A 34 6.72 -5.31 -10.72
CA LEU A 34 6.23 -5.94 -9.49
C LEU A 34 4.70 -5.85 -9.48
N ASN A 35 4.04 -7.00 -9.45
CA ASN A 35 2.61 -7.08 -9.20
C ASN A 35 2.39 -7.49 -7.74
N ALA A 36 1.48 -6.79 -7.05
CA ALA A 36 1.10 -7.13 -5.69
C ALA A 36 -0.40 -7.00 -5.53
N THR A 37 -0.99 -7.99 -4.87
CA THR A 37 -2.44 -8.07 -4.58
C THR A 37 -2.63 -8.50 -3.14
N SER A 38 -3.72 -8.07 -2.54
CA SER A 38 -4.09 -8.47 -1.18
C SER A 38 -5.58 -8.42 -0.99
N ASP A 39 -6.08 -9.41 -0.27
CA ASP A 39 -7.49 -9.54 0.09
C ASP A 39 -7.65 -9.38 1.60
N TRP A 40 -8.56 -8.50 2.02
CA TRP A 40 -8.80 -8.21 3.43
C TRP A 40 -10.29 -8.23 3.74
N THR A 41 -10.66 -8.98 4.78
CA THR A 41 -12.00 -8.91 5.37
C THR A 41 -12.13 -7.65 6.22
N VAL A 42 -13.22 -6.92 6.03
CA VAL A 42 -13.55 -5.68 6.74
C VAL A 42 -14.88 -5.81 7.48
N MET A 43 -15.12 -4.90 8.42
CA MET A 43 -16.39 -4.81 9.13
C MET A 43 -17.25 -3.73 8.47
N PRO A 44 -18.55 -3.96 8.26
CA PRO A 44 -19.43 -2.94 7.74
C PRO A 44 -19.62 -1.79 8.74
N GLY A 45 -20.06 -0.64 8.25
CA GLY A 45 -20.27 0.59 9.01
C GLY A 45 -19.03 1.49 9.14
N TYR A 46 -17.96 1.21 8.38
CA TYR A 46 -16.73 2.01 8.42
C TYR A 46 -16.28 2.42 7.03
N TYR A 47 -15.70 3.61 6.94
CA TYR A 47 -15.00 4.04 5.75
C TYR A 47 -13.60 3.44 5.71
N TYR A 48 -13.24 2.91 4.54
CA TYR A 48 -11.94 2.34 4.25
C TYR A 48 -11.29 3.04 3.06
N ARG A 49 -9.96 3.08 3.07
CA ARG A 49 -9.14 3.46 1.91
C ARG A 49 -7.83 2.69 1.94
N VAL A 50 -7.20 2.55 0.79
CA VAL A 50 -5.87 1.93 0.67
C VAL A 50 -4.84 3.04 0.47
N THR A 51 -3.74 2.97 1.20
CA THR A 51 -2.54 3.77 0.92
C THR A 51 -1.43 2.82 0.51
N SER A 52 -0.76 3.09 -0.62
CA SER A 52 0.43 2.36 -1.05
C SER A 52 1.63 3.30 -1.18
N ILE A 53 2.81 2.78 -0.88
CA ILE A 53 4.10 3.43 -1.10
C ILE A 53 4.90 2.50 -2.00
N HIS A 54 5.18 2.97 -3.21
CA HIS A 54 6.00 2.26 -4.20
C HIS A 54 7.42 2.79 -4.10
N THR A 55 8.39 1.88 -4.01
CA THR A 55 9.81 2.23 -3.95
C THR A 55 10.54 1.51 -5.08
N ALA A 56 11.31 2.28 -5.86
CA ALA A 56 12.21 1.76 -6.87
C ALA A 56 13.64 2.09 -6.47
N TYR A 57 14.52 1.09 -6.48
CA TYR A 57 15.95 1.26 -6.22
C TYR A 57 16.76 0.64 -7.36
N ASP A 58 17.59 1.44 -8.01
CA ASP A 58 18.34 1.03 -9.20
C ASP A 58 19.77 0.55 -8.89
N GLY A 59 20.12 0.42 -7.61
CA GLY A 59 21.48 0.13 -7.15
C GLY A 59 22.28 1.37 -6.73
N SER A 60 21.76 2.58 -6.97
CA SER A 60 22.37 3.85 -6.54
C SER A 60 21.36 4.84 -5.97
N THR A 61 20.21 4.97 -6.61
CA THR A 61 19.16 5.95 -6.28
C THR A 61 17.91 5.22 -5.84
N THR A 62 17.23 5.79 -4.85
CA THR A 62 15.92 5.34 -4.39
C THR A 62 14.87 6.39 -4.71
N GLU A 63 13.83 6.00 -5.43
CA GLU A 63 12.66 6.82 -5.72
C GLU A 63 11.45 6.24 -5.00
N THR A 64 10.60 7.12 -4.47
CA THR A 64 9.37 6.70 -3.77
C THR A 64 8.16 7.46 -4.29
N SER A 65 7.02 6.79 -4.37
CA SER A 65 5.74 7.41 -4.71
C SER A 65 4.63 6.87 -3.81
N LYS A 66 3.80 7.77 -3.30
CA LYS A 66 2.66 7.43 -2.44
C LYS A 66 1.37 7.61 -3.21
N HIS A 67 0.52 6.58 -3.19
CA HIS A 67 -0.83 6.63 -3.72
C HIS A 67 -1.85 6.38 -2.61
N VAL A 68 -2.96 7.13 -2.63
CA VAL A 68 -4.08 6.94 -1.72
C VAL A 68 -5.32 6.75 -2.58
N SER A 69 -6.02 5.63 -2.40
CA SER A 69 -7.25 5.35 -3.14
C SER A 69 -8.39 6.29 -2.74
N GLY A 70 -9.47 6.24 -3.51
CA GLY A 70 -10.76 6.72 -3.04
C GLY A 70 -11.19 6.02 -1.75
N THR A 71 -12.15 6.63 -1.08
CA THR A 71 -12.75 6.12 0.15
C THR A 71 -14.04 5.38 -0.16
N VAL A 72 -14.25 4.23 0.49
CA VAL A 72 -15.45 3.40 0.33
C VAL A 72 -16.06 3.11 1.70
N LEU A 73 -17.38 3.27 1.81
CA LEU A 73 -18.15 2.76 2.94
C LEU A 73 -18.49 1.29 2.64
N PHE A 74 -18.00 0.40 3.48
CA PHE A 74 -18.49 -0.98 3.56
C PHE A 74 -19.45 -1.07 4.74
#